data_AF-A0A2V9U968-F1
#
_entry.id   AF-A0A2V9U968-F1
#
_cell.length_a   1.000
_cell.length_b   1.000
_cell.length_c   1.000
_cell.angle_alpha   90.00
_cell.angle_beta   90.00
_cell.angle_gamma   90.00
#
_symmetry.space_group_name_H-M   'P 1'
#
loop_
_entity.id
_entity.type
_entity.pdbx_description
1 polymer ?
#
loop_
_entity_poly.entity_id
_entity_poly.type
_entity_poly.pdbx_seq_one_letter_code
_entity_poly.pdbx_strand_id
1 'polypeptide(L)'
;MRKETKKARSNQPSTRALTAKQKRELAHLTSVRDDQIDTSEIPELPPAAWKNAVRGRFYRPVKQAVSMRLDADVIAWLKKRGKGYQTRANRILRERMLDESKRA
;
A
#
# COMPACT_ATOMS: atom_id res chain seq x y z
N MET A 1 -34.68 2.38 2.02
CA MET A 1 -33.59 2.28 1.01
C MET A 1 -32.34 1.74 1.68
N ARG A 2 -32.02 0.45 1.51
CA ARG A 2 -30.83 -0.21 2.06
C ARG A 2 -29.64 0.04 1.13
N LYS A 3 -28.53 0.56 1.65
CA LYS A 3 -27.27 0.65 0.91
C LYS A 3 -26.43 -0.58 1.26
N GLU A 4 -26.31 -1.50 0.31
CA GLU A 4 -25.37 -2.62 0.39
C GLU A 4 -23.93 -2.09 0.47
N THR A 5 -23.29 -2.33 1.61
CA THR A 5 -21.85 -2.12 1.75
C THR A 5 -21.13 -3.29 1.10
N LYS A 6 -20.46 -3.06 -0.05
CA LYS A 6 -19.55 -4.03 -0.66
C LYS A 6 -18.49 -4.45 0.37
N LYS A 7 -18.56 -5.70 0.82
CA LYS A 7 -17.59 -6.35 1.72
C LYS A 7 -16.20 -6.29 1.07
N ALA A 8 -15.26 -5.59 1.71
CA ALA A 8 -13.86 -5.64 1.32
C ALA A 8 -13.39 -7.10 1.39
N ARG A 9 -12.86 -7.62 0.28
CA ARG A 9 -12.24 -8.95 0.25
C ARG A 9 -11.06 -8.93 1.22
N SER A 10 -11.16 -9.71 2.29
CA SER A 10 -10.09 -9.91 3.26
C SER A 10 -8.88 -10.50 2.54
N ASN A 11 -7.74 -9.80 2.58
CA ASN A 11 -6.46 -10.30 2.08
C ASN A 11 -5.85 -11.27 3.12
N GLN A 12 -6.57 -12.34 3.44
CA GLN A 12 -6.09 -13.41 4.30
C GLN A 12 -5.14 -14.28 3.45
N PRO A 13 -3.87 -14.49 3.87
CA PRO A 13 -3.06 -15.52 3.24
C PRO A 13 -3.80 -16.85 3.43
N SER A 14 -3.93 -17.63 2.37
CA SER A 14 -4.63 -18.91 2.43
C SER A 14 -3.96 -19.81 3.47
N THR A 15 -4.57 -19.96 4.64
CA THR A 15 -4.13 -20.86 5.72
C THR A 15 -4.45 -22.33 5.38
N ARG A 16 -4.27 -22.72 4.11
CA ARG A 16 -4.48 -24.09 3.69
C ARG A 16 -3.21 -24.87 4.01
N ALA A 17 -3.32 -25.83 4.92
CA ALA A 17 -2.21 -26.70 5.30
C ALA A 17 -1.65 -27.40 4.05
N LEU A 18 -0.32 -27.38 3.91
CA LEU A 18 0.37 -28.05 2.81
C LEU A 18 0.14 -29.56 2.88
N THR A 19 -0.19 -30.15 1.73
CA THR A 19 -0.29 -31.61 1.57
C THR A 19 1.09 -32.25 1.74
N ALA A 20 1.13 -33.55 2.09
CA ALA A 20 2.38 -34.29 2.24
C ALA A 20 3.25 -34.25 0.96
N LYS A 21 2.62 -34.27 -0.22
CA LYS A 21 3.31 -34.12 -1.51
C LYS A 21 3.99 -32.75 -1.63
N GLN A 22 3.28 -31.66 -1.30
CA GLN A 22 3.84 -30.31 -1.33
C GLN A 22 5.00 -30.13 -0.35
N LYS A 23 4.93 -30.73 0.85
CA LYS A 23 6.04 -30.68 1.81
C LYS A 23 7.29 -31.37 1.30
N ARG A 24 7.14 -32.53 0.64
CA ARG A 24 8.26 -33.26 0.01
C ARG A 24 8.87 -32.46 -1.15
N GLU A 25 8.01 -31.84 -1.97
CA GLU A 25 8.46 -30.98 -3.07
C GLU A 25 9.27 -29.78 -2.56
N LEU A 26 8.78 -29.09 -1.52
CA LEU A 26 9.54 -28.00 -0.90
C LEU A 26 10.89 -28.49 -0.34
N ALA A 27 10.92 -29.62 0.36
CA ALA A 27 12.18 -30.17 0.90
C ALA A 27 13.19 -30.50 -0.21
N HIS A 28 12.71 -30.99 -1.36
CA HIS A 28 13.53 -31.20 -2.54
C HIS A 28 14.05 -29.88 -3.11
N LEU A 29 13.20 -28.88 -3.33
CA LEU A 29 13.58 -27.56 -3.86
C LEU A 29 14.60 -26.84 -2.96
N THR A 30 14.45 -26.92 -1.63
CA THR A 30 15.42 -26.32 -0.68
C THR A 30 16.78 -27.02 -0.71
N SER A 31 16.84 -28.26 -1.19
CA SER A 31 18.09 -29.03 -1.29
C SER A 31 18.87 -28.77 -2.58
N VAL A 32 18.23 -28.16 -3.59
CA VAL A 32 18.88 -27.74 -4.84
C VAL A 32 19.79 -26.54 -4.53
N ARG A 33 21.02 -26.56 -5.06
CA ARG A 33 21.97 -25.44 -4.92
C ARG A 33 21.62 -24.31 -5.88
N ASP A 34 21.86 -23.07 -5.46
CA ASP A 34 21.61 -21.87 -6.28
C ASP A 34 22.26 -21.92 -7.66
N ASP A 35 23.48 -22.48 -7.76
CA ASP A 35 24.22 -22.63 -9.03
C ASP A 35 23.52 -23.53 -10.07
N GLN A 36 22.58 -24.37 -9.63
CA GLN A 36 21.82 -25.30 -10.48
C GLN A 36 20.46 -24.73 -10.91
N ILE A 37 20.11 -23.52 -10.47
CA ILE A 37 18.84 -22.87 -10.81
C ILE A 37 18.97 -22.29 -12.23
N ASP A 38 18.22 -22.85 -13.16
CA ASP A 38 18.10 -22.31 -14.51
C ASP A 38 17.29 -21.00 -14.51
N THR A 39 17.94 -19.91 -14.88
CA THR A 39 17.36 -18.56 -14.99
C THR A 39 17.33 -18.04 -16.43
N SER A 40 17.56 -18.91 -17.42
CA SER A 40 17.61 -18.54 -18.85
C SER A 40 16.39 -17.76 -19.34
N GLU A 41 15.20 -18.13 -18.87
CA GLU A 41 13.92 -17.48 -19.20
C GLU A 41 13.70 -16.13 -18.47
N ILE A 42 14.43 -15.89 -17.38
CA ILE A 42 14.25 -14.73 -16.50
C ILE A 42 15.64 -14.14 -16.21
N PRO A 43 16.25 -13.45 -17.19
CA PRO A 43 17.55 -12.84 -16.98
C PRO A 43 17.50 -11.77 -15.89
N GLU A 44 18.58 -11.62 -15.15
CA GLU A 44 18.68 -10.59 -14.12
C GLU A 44 18.52 -9.19 -14.74
N LEU A 45 17.75 -8.34 -14.07
CA LEU A 45 17.54 -6.97 -14.51
C LEU A 45 18.85 -6.18 -14.38
N PRO A 46 19.37 -5.58 -15.46
CA PRO A 46 20.64 -4.85 -15.40
C PRO A 46 20.51 -3.64 -14.48
N PRO A 47 21.59 -3.21 -13.79
CA PRO A 47 21.58 -2.03 -12.90
C PRO A 47 21.00 -0.77 -13.57
N ALA A 48 21.21 -0.61 -14.88
CA ALA A 48 20.66 0.49 -15.67
C ALA A 48 19.12 0.50 -15.73
N ALA A 49 18.47 -0.67 -15.67
CA ALA A 49 17.00 -0.76 -15.64
C ALA A 49 16.41 -0.14 -14.37
N TRP A 50 17.19 -0.08 -13.29
CA TRP A 50 16.78 0.52 -12.02
C TRP A 50 16.86 2.06 -12.01
N LYS A 51 17.51 2.68 -13.00
CA LYS A 51 17.71 4.14 -13.08
C LYS A 51 16.39 4.92 -13.01
N ASN A 52 15.32 4.37 -13.60
CA ASN A 52 13.98 4.98 -13.64
C ASN A 52 12.99 4.32 -12.69
N ALA A 53 13.45 3.45 -11.78
CA ALA A 53 12.57 2.74 -10.86
C ALA A 53 11.98 3.73 -9.84
N VAL A 54 10.65 3.89 -9.85
CA VAL A 54 9.95 4.74 -8.90
C VAL A 54 9.59 3.94 -7.66
N ARG A 55 10.29 4.17 -6.55
CA ARG A 55 9.87 3.64 -5.24
C ARG A 55 8.51 4.22 -4.85
N GLY A 56 7.60 3.35 -4.42
CA GLY A 56 6.33 3.77 -3.83
C GLY A 56 5.25 4.23 -4.83
N ARG A 57 5.36 3.91 -6.13
CA ARG A 57 4.31 4.22 -7.14
C ARG A 57 2.91 3.80 -6.71
N PHE A 58 2.79 2.72 -5.94
CA PHE A 58 1.52 2.18 -5.45
C PHE A 58 1.23 2.49 -3.98
N TYR A 59 2.07 3.28 -3.31
CA TYR A 59 1.84 3.64 -1.92
C TYR A 59 0.56 4.45 -1.79
N ARG A 60 -0.40 3.93 -1.03
CA ARG A 60 -1.63 4.61 -0.66
C ARG A 60 -1.63 4.81 0.84
N PRO A 61 -1.66 6.06 1.32
CA PRO A 61 -1.75 6.31 2.76
C PRO A 61 -3.02 5.69 3.34
N VAL A 62 -2.86 4.93 4.43
CA VAL A 62 -3.98 4.38 5.19
C VAL A 62 -4.62 5.52 5.96
N LYS A 63 -5.92 5.78 5.70
CA LYS A 63 -6.68 6.78 6.43
C LYS A 63 -7.21 6.16 7.71
N GLN A 64 -6.90 6.78 8.85
CA GLN A 64 -7.52 6.44 10.13
C GLN A 64 -8.73 7.34 10.36
N ALA A 65 -9.87 6.73 10.71
CA ALA A 65 -11.08 7.48 11.04
C ALA A 65 -10.96 8.02 12.46
N VAL A 66 -10.61 9.30 12.59
CA VAL A 66 -10.50 10.00 13.87
C VAL A 66 -11.67 10.97 14.02
N SER A 67 -12.28 11.02 15.21
CA SER A 67 -13.25 12.05 15.56
C SER A 67 -12.49 13.23 16.15
N MET A 68 -12.50 14.38 15.47
CA MET A 68 -11.90 15.62 15.94
C MET A 68 -12.87 16.78 15.79
N ARG A 69 -12.75 17.79 16.66
CA ARG A 69 -13.49 19.04 16.56
C ARG A 69 -12.67 20.04 15.73
N LEU A 70 -13.35 20.78 14.86
CA LEU A 70 -12.80 21.87 14.06
C LEU A 70 -13.73 23.06 14.22
N ASP A 71 -13.17 24.26 14.17
CA ASP A 71 -13.95 25.49 14.30
C ASP A 71 -14.94 25.68 13.14
N ALA A 72 -16.04 26.36 13.42
CA ALA A 72 -17.16 26.51 12.49
C ALA A 72 -16.77 27.29 11.23
N ASP A 73 -15.92 28.32 11.38
CA ASP A 73 -15.36 29.13 10.31
C ASP A 73 -14.40 28.33 9.42
N VAL A 74 -13.55 27.48 10.01
CA VAL A 74 -12.67 26.56 9.29
C VAL A 74 -13.49 25.58 8.46
N ILE A 75 -14.55 25.00 9.04
CA ILE A 75 -15.46 24.11 8.31
C ILE A 75 -16.17 24.87 7.18
N ALA A 76 -16.65 26.09 7.42
CA ALA A 76 -17.31 26.92 6.41
C ALA A 76 -16.36 27.24 5.24
N TRP A 77 -15.12 27.64 5.54
CA TRP A 77 -14.09 27.90 4.55
C TRP A 77 -13.75 26.65 3.72
N LEU A 78 -13.58 25.50 4.37
CA LEU A 78 -13.35 24.23 3.69
C LEU A 78 -14.55 23.81 2.83
N LYS A 79 -15.78 24.11 3.22
CA LYS A 79 -16.98 23.82 2.41
C LYS A 79 -17.18 24.79 1.25
N LYS A 80 -16.60 26.00 1.28
CA LYS A 80 -16.77 27.03 0.23
C LYS A 80 -16.46 26.54 -1.19
N ARG A 81 -15.48 25.63 -1.36
CA ARG A 81 -15.15 25.06 -2.69
C ARG A 81 -15.92 23.77 -3.05
N GLY A 82 -17.06 23.52 -2.41
CA GLY A 82 -17.95 22.40 -2.72
C GLY A 82 -17.61 21.09 -2.00
N LYS A 83 -17.97 19.96 -2.62
CA LYS A 83 -17.82 18.61 -2.05
C LYS A 83 -16.36 18.26 -1.74
N GLY A 84 -16.14 17.29 -0.86
CA GLY A 84 -14.81 16.76 -0.54
C GLY A 84 -13.98 17.57 0.46
N TYR A 85 -14.62 18.38 1.31
CA TYR A 85 -13.91 19.20 2.32
C TYR A 85 -12.98 18.39 3.24
N GLN A 86 -13.38 17.16 3.64
CA GLN A 86 -12.55 16.26 4.45
C GLN A 86 -11.25 15.83 3.74
N THR A 87 -11.32 15.58 2.43
CA THR A 87 -10.12 15.23 1.64
C THR A 87 -9.19 16.44 1.51
N ARG A 88 -9.75 17.65 1.37
CA ARG A 88 -8.97 18.89 1.39
C ARG A 88 -8.33 19.16 2.74
N ALA A 89 -9.05 18.97 3.83
CA ALA A 89 -8.50 19.08 5.19
C ALA A 89 -7.29 18.17 5.36
N ASN A 90 -7.44 16.88 5.02
CA ASN A 90 -6.34 15.91 5.11
C ASN A 90 -5.15 16.26 4.20
N ARG A 91 -5.38 16.87 3.03
CA ARG A 91 -4.31 17.35 2.14
C ARG A 91 -3.53 18.50 2.79
N ILE A 92 -4.23 19.50 3.34
CA ILE A 92 -3.61 20.65 4.01
C ILE A 92 -2.76 20.18 5.19
N LEU A 93 -3.29 19.29 6.03
CA LEU A 93 -2.56 18.74 7.18
C LEU A 93 -1.29 17.98 6.73
N ARG A 94 -1.39 17.20 5.64
CA ARG A 94 -0.25 16.50 5.07
C ARG A 94 0.82 17.45 4.54
N GLU A 95 0.43 18.49 3.82
CA GLU A 95 1.36 19.50 3.30
C GLU A 95 2.12 20.16 4.45
N ARG A 96 1.42 20.58 5.51
CA ARG A 96 2.06 21.17 6.70
C ARG A 96 3.02 20.21 7.41
N MET A 97 2.61 18.96 7.63
CA MET A 97 3.47 17.93 8.24
C MET A 97 4.75 17.69 7.44
N LEU A 98 4.67 17.62 6.10
CA LEU A 98 5.83 17.42 5.23
C LEU A 98 6.76 18.64 5.21
N ASP A 99 6.19 19.85 5.24
CA ASP A 99 6.98 21.08 5.31
C ASP A 99 7.75 21.20 6.62
N GLU A 100 7.15 20.81 7.75
CA GLU A 100 7.82 20.75 9.05
C GLU A 100 8.93 19.70 9.06
N SER A 101 8.67 18.51 8.51
CA SER A 101 9.63 17.40 8.47
C SER A 101 10.86 17.67 7.59
N LYS A 102 10.79 18.65 6.67
CA LYS A 102 11.94 19.07 5.85
C LYS A 102 12.80 20.14 6.52
N ARG A 103 12.27 20.82 7.55
CA ARG A 103 12.94 21.91 8.27
C ARG A 103 13.67 21.43 9.52
N ALA A 104 13.27 20.26 10.04
CA ALA A 104 13.98 19.53 11.08
C ALA A 104 15.13 18.71 10.48
#